data_AF-A0AAU7BQ62-F1
#
_entry.id   AF-A0AAU7BQ62-F1
#
_cell.length_a   1.000
_cell.length_b   1.000
_cell.length_c   1.000
_cell.angle_alpha   90.00
_cell.angle_beta   90.00
_cell.angle_gamma   90.00
#
_symmetry.space_group_name_H-M   'P 1'
#
loop_
_entity.id
_entity.type
_entity.pdbx_description
1 polymer ?
#
loop_
_entity_poly.entity_id
_entity_poly.type
_entity_poly.pdbx_seq_one_letter_code
_entity_poly.pdbx_strand_id
1 'polypeptide(L)'
;MKNKIEAVKDFHKAFKIGYLETPKADLGQDKNMLRYKLMREENEEYFDAANDNDLVEVADALGDMLYILCGTIIEHGLQYKIEEVFNEIQRSNMSKLGEDGEPIYREDGKVLKGPNYFKPNIKEILGE
;
A
#
# COMPACT_ATOMS: atom_id res chain seq x y z
N MET A 1 -10.15 5.56 2.76
CA MET A 1 -9.77 4.15 3.01
C MET A 1 -10.58 3.49 4.11
N LYS A 2 -11.02 4.24 5.14
CA LYS A 2 -11.77 3.74 6.30
C LYS A 2 -12.81 2.64 6.02
N ASN A 3 -13.73 2.82 5.07
CA ASN A 3 -14.78 1.83 4.82
C ASN A 3 -14.27 0.48 4.28
N LYS A 4 -13.17 0.46 3.52
CA LYS A 4 -12.56 -0.78 3.02
C LYS A 4 -11.87 -1.51 4.16
N ILE A 5 -11.11 -0.78 4.98
CA ILE A 5 -10.42 -1.32 6.14
C ILE A 5 -11.40 -1.94 7.14
N GLU A 6 -12.51 -1.26 7.44
CA GLU A 6 -13.54 -1.81 8.33
C GLU A 6 -14.20 -3.08 7.75
N ALA A 7 -14.48 -3.11 6.44
CA ALA A 7 -15.02 -4.31 5.80
C ALA A 7 -14.07 -5.53 5.93
N VAL A 8 -12.76 -5.33 5.72
CA VAL A 8 -11.77 -6.38 5.90
C VAL A 8 -11.59 -6.76 7.37
N LYS A 9 -11.71 -5.79 8.29
CA LYS A 9 -11.70 -6.06 9.74
C LYS A 9 -12.88 -6.93 10.15
N ASP A 10 -14.07 -6.70 9.60
CA ASP A 10 -15.24 -7.53 9.84
C ASP A 10 -15.08 -8.94 9.26
N PHE A 11 -14.45 -9.08 8.09
CA PHE A 11 -14.03 -10.38 7.57
C PHE A 11 -13.06 -11.09 8.53
N HIS A 12 -12.01 -10.42 9.00
CA HIS A 12 -11.07 -11.00 9.97
C HIS A 12 -11.79 -11.50 11.23
N LYS A 13 -12.74 -10.73 11.78
CA LYS A 13 -13.57 -11.17 12.92
C LYS A 13 -14.40 -12.41 12.58
N ALA A 14 -15.11 -12.40 11.45
CA ALA A 14 -15.99 -13.49 11.03
C ALA A 14 -15.22 -14.81 10.85
N PHE A 15 -14.03 -14.73 10.25
CA PHE A 15 -13.17 -15.88 9.96
C PHE A 15 -12.13 -16.16 11.06
N LYS A 16 -12.20 -15.46 12.20
CA LYS A 16 -11.31 -15.62 13.36
C LYS A 16 -9.82 -15.44 13.02
N ILE A 17 -9.54 -14.55 12.08
CA ILE A 17 -8.20 -14.09 11.71
C ILE A 17 -7.82 -12.94 12.65
N GLY A 18 -6.59 -12.96 13.17
CA GLY A 18 -6.11 -11.91 14.06
C GLY A 18 -5.96 -10.55 13.38
N TYR A 19 -5.98 -9.49 14.17
CA TYR A 19 -5.59 -8.13 13.80
C TYR A 19 -5.09 -7.39 15.06
N LEU A 20 -4.42 -6.25 14.89
CA LEU A 20 -3.91 -5.43 15.99
C LEU A 20 -4.59 -4.06 16.02
N GLU A 21 -4.71 -3.47 17.21
CA GLU A 21 -5.20 -2.08 17.38
C GLU A 21 -4.08 -1.07 17.57
N THR A 22 -2.86 -1.55 17.80
CA THR A 22 -1.65 -0.75 18.01
C THR A 22 -0.60 -1.13 16.97
N PRO A 23 0.15 -0.15 16.40
CA PRO A 23 1.20 -0.42 15.44
C PRO A 23 2.22 -1.46 15.93
N LYS A 24 2.53 -2.46 15.09
CA LYS A 24 3.59 -3.44 15.36
C LYS A 24 4.24 -3.89 14.06
N ALA A 25 5.56 -3.79 13.98
CA ALA A 25 6.32 -4.23 12.80
C ALA A 25 6.42 -5.77 12.70
N ASP A 26 6.69 -6.47 13.81
CA ASP A 26 6.94 -7.91 13.79
C ASP A 26 5.67 -8.73 14.09
N LEU A 27 5.15 -9.42 13.07
CA LEU A 27 4.04 -10.38 13.19
C LEU A 27 4.51 -11.83 13.39
N GLY A 28 5.82 -12.08 13.32
CA GLY A 28 6.42 -13.42 13.22
C GLY A 28 6.65 -13.87 11.78
N GLN A 29 7.67 -14.71 11.57
CA GLN A 29 8.14 -15.12 10.24
C GLN A 29 7.03 -15.76 9.39
N ASP A 30 6.23 -16.65 9.96
CA ASP A 30 5.18 -17.36 9.21
C ASP A 30 4.09 -16.41 8.69
N LYS A 31 3.68 -15.44 9.52
CA LYS A 31 2.68 -14.43 9.11
C LYS A 31 3.24 -13.46 8.09
N ASN A 32 4.47 -12.99 8.29
CA ASN A 32 5.15 -12.13 7.31
C ASN A 32 5.27 -12.84 5.95
N MET A 33 5.63 -14.12 5.97
CA MET A 33 5.70 -14.96 4.76
C MET A 33 4.33 -15.15 4.12
N LEU A 34 3.28 -15.41 4.91
CA LEU A 34 1.92 -15.53 4.40
C LEU A 34 1.46 -14.24 3.71
N ARG A 35 1.66 -13.08 4.34
CA ARG A 35 1.31 -11.77 3.76
C ARG A 35 2.04 -11.49 2.46
N TYR A 36 3.34 -11.80 2.40
CA TYR A 36 4.13 -11.71 1.18
C TYR A 36 3.58 -12.60 0.07
N LYS A 37 3.27 -13.87 0.37
CA LYS A 37 2.76 -14.82 -0.63
C LYS A 37 1.41 -14.38 -1.21
N LEU A 38 0.46 -13.98 -0.36
CA LEU A 38 -0.85 -13.50 -0.80
C LEU A 38 -0.70 -12.29 -1.74
N MET A 39 0.08 -11.27 -1.35
CA MET A 39 0.27 -10.09 -2.22
C MET A 39 0.98 -10.43 -3.54
N ARG A 40 1.88 -11.43 -3.53
CA ARG A 40 2.58 -11.87 -4.73
C ARG A 40 1.62 -12.57 -5.69
N GLU A 41 0.75 -13.44 -5.18
CA GLU A 41 -0.26 -14.18 -5.96
C GLU A 41 -1.16 -13.20 -6.73
N GLU A 42 -1.80 -12.25 -6.04
CA GLU A 42 -2.67 -11.26 -6.72
C GLU A 42 -1.91 -10.39 -7.74
N ASN A 43 -0.64 -10.12 -7.49
CA ASN A 43 0.19 -9.33 -8.41
C ASN A 43 0.61 -10.14 -9.65
N GLU A 44 0.77 -11.47 -9.53
CA GLU A 44 1.00 -12.37 -10.66
C GLU A 44 -0.27 -12.44 -11.53
N GLU A 45 -1.45 -12.56 -10.92
CA GLU A 45 -2.74 -12.53 -11.63
C GLU A 45 -2.99 -11.21 -12.37
N TYR A 46 -2.73 -10.07 -11.70
CA TYR A 46 -2.79 -8.75 -12.36
C TYR A 46 -1.86 -8.68 -13.59
N PHE A 47 -0.64 -9.20 -13.48
CA PHE A 47 0.33 -9.13 -14.57
C PHE A 47 -0.13 -9.93 -15.78
N ASP A 48 -0.63 -11.15 -15.57
CA ASP A 48 -1.15 -12.00 -16.65
C ASP A 48 -2.39 -11.36 -17.29
N ALA A 49 -3.37 -10.93 -16.48
CA ALA A 49 -4.58 -10.28 -16.96
C ALA A 49 -4.30 -8.99 -17.78
N ALA A 50 -3.33 -8.18 -17.34
CA ALA A 50 -2.93 -6.97 -18.06
C ALA A 50 -2.27 -7.28 -19.41
N ASN A 51 -1.46 -8.34 -19.50
CA ASN A 51 -0.82 -8.77 -20.75
C ASN A 51 -1.84 -9.38 -21.73
N ASP A 52 -2.87 -10.04 -21.20
CA ASP A 52 -3.95 -10.63 -21.99
C ASP A 52 -5.05 -9.62 -22.38
N ASN A 53 -4.91 -8.35 -21.95
CA ASN A 53 -5.87 -7.27 -22.18
C ASN A 53 -7.29 -7.63 -21.67
N ASP A 54 -7.35 -8.33 -20.53
CA ASP A 54 -8.59 -8.70 -19.85
C ASP A 54 -8.93 -7.67 -18.75
N LEU A 55 -9.83 -6.74 -19.06
CA LEU A 55 -10.23 -5.70 -18.13
C LEU A 55 -10.96 -6.23 -16.89
N VAL A 56 -11.67 -7.35 -17.00
CA VAL A 56 -12.44 -7.91 -15.89
C VAL A 56 -11.48 -8.50 -14.87
N GLU A 57 -10.55 -9.34 -15.31
CA GLU A 57 -9.54 -9.95 -14.44
C GLU A 57 -8.56 -8.90 -13.89
N VAL A 58 -8.23 -7.85 -14.65
CA VAL A 58 -7.47 -6.70 -14.13
C VAL A 58 -8.22 -6.02 -12.98
N ALA A 59 -9.52 -5.81 -13.12
CA ALA A 59 -10.31 -5.17 -12.07
C ALA A 59 -10.43 -6.05 -10.82
N ASP A 60 -10.54 -7.36 -11.00
CA ASP A 60 -10.61 -8.35 -9.92
C ASP A 60 -9.31 -8.38 -9.13
N ALA A 61 -8.17 -8.61 -9.81
CA ALA A 61 -6.85 -8.67 -9.18
C ALA A 61 -6.49 -7.36 -8.45
N LEU A 62 -6.81 -6.19 -9.03
CA LEU A 62 -6.59 -4.91 -8.33
C LEU A 62 -7.48 -4.75 -7.09
N GLY A 63 -8.70 -5.30 -7.12
CA GLY A 63 -9.60 -5.38 -5.98
C GLY A 63 -9.04 -6.26 -4.87
N ASP A 64 -8.52 -7.42 -5.22
CA ASP A 64 -7.95 -8.37 -4.27
C ASP A 64 -6.63 -7.88 -3.68
N MET A 65 -5.76 -7.27 -4.48
CA MET A 65 -4.57 -6.55 -3.96
C MET A 65 -4.96 -5.50 -2.90
N LEU A 66 -6.01 -4.72 -3.14
CA LEU A 66 -6.52 -3.75 -2.17
C LEU A 66 -7.05 -4.45 -0.91
N TYR A 67 -7.72 -5.59 -1.05
CA TYR A 67 -8.26 -6.37 0.06
C TYR A 67 -7.13 -6.96 0.93
N ILE A 68 -6.14 -7.60 0.31
CA ILE A 68 -4.95 -8.14 0.97
C ILE A 68 -4.13 -7.03 1.64
N LEU A 69 -4.00 -5.87 0.99
CA LEU A 69 -3.33 -4.71 1.58
C LEU A 69 -4.07 -4.22 2.83
N CYS A 70 -5.41 -4.06 2.76
CA CYS A 70 -6.23 -3.67 3.91
C CYS A 70 -6.09 -4.67 5.07
N GLY A 71 -6.08 -5.98 4.77
CA GLY A 71 -5.83 -7.02 5.76
C GLY A 71 -4.45 -6.85 6.41
N THR A 72 -3.43 -6.61 5.60
CA THR A 72 -2.04 -6.45 6.07
C THR A 72 -1.91 -5.22 6.96
N ILE A 73 -2.57 -4.11 6.60
CA ILE A 73 -2.65 -2.89 7.41
C ILE A 73 -3.22 -3.18 8.80
N ILE A 74 -4.35 -3.91 8.89
CA ILE A 74 -4.97 -4.20 10.20
C ILE A 74 -4.19 -5.23 11.01
N GLU A 75 -3.47 -6.15 10.39
CA GLU A 75 -2.57 -7.05 11.13
C GLU A 75 -1.39 -6.31 11.74
N HIS A 76 -0.89 -5.26 11.09
CA HIS A 76 0.12 -4.38 11.67
C HIS A 76 -0.45 -3.29 12.60
N GLY A 77 -1.77 -3.19 12.76
CA GLY A 77 -2.41 -2.17 13.59
C GLY A 77 -2.27 -0.75 13.06
N LEU A 78 -2.12 -0.60 11.74
CA LEU A 78 -1.86 0.68 11.07
C LEU A 78 -3.12 1.37 10.52
N GLN A 79 -4.31 0.82 10.74
CA GLN A 79 -5.60 1.35 10.23
C GLN A 79 -5.84 2.83 10.55
N TYR A 80 -5.35 3.29 11.69
CA TYR A 80 -5.51 4.69 12.13
C TYR A 80 -4.42 5.62 11.59
N LYS A 81 -3.37 5.08 10.96
CA LYS A 81 -2.18 5.82 10.50
C LYS A 81 -1.96 5.76 9.00
N ILE A 82 -2.49 4.75 8.31
CA ILE A 82 -2.16 4.52 6.91
C ILE A 82 -2.57 5.67 5.98
N GLU A 83 -3.68 6.37 6.26
CA GLU A 83 -4.08 7.56 5.49
C GLU A 83 -3.11 8.73 5.72
N GLU A 84 -2.63 8.95 6.95
CA GLU A 84 -1.60 9.95 7.26
C GLU A 84 -0.28 9.62 6.52
N VAL A 85 0.14 8.35 6.56
CA VAL A 85 1.33 7.86 5.85
C VAL A 85 1.20 8.07 4.34
N PHE A 86 0.04 7.74 3.76
CA PHE A 86 -0.20 7.96 2.33
C PHE A 86 -0.12 9.45 1.97
N ASN A 87 -0.73 10.32 2.76
CA ASN A 87 -0.72 11.77 2.52
C ASN A 87 0.70 12.35 2.58
N GLU A 88 1.54 11.88 3.50
CA GLU A 88 2.94 12.24 3.61
C GLU A 88 3.77 11.79 2.40
N ILE A 89 3.58 10.54 1.98
CA ILE A 89 4.19 10.00 0.76
C ILE A 89 3.76 10.81 -0.45
N GLN A 90 2.48 11.15 -0.56
CA GLN A 90 1.96 11.96 -1.65
C GLN A 90 2.57 13.37 -1.65
N ARG A 91 2.65 14.03 -0.49
CA ARG A 91 3.27 15.35 -0.37
C ARG A 91 4.74 15.32 -0.80
N SER A 92 5.48 14.29 -0.36
CA SER A 92 6.86 14.06 -0.79
C SER A 92 6.97 13.77 -2.28
N ASN A 93 6.07 12.97 -2.86
CA ASN A 93 6.07 12.68 -4.29
C ASN A 93 5.83 13.93 -5.13
N MET A 94 4.89 14.80 -4.73
CA MET A 94 4.64 16.06 -5.45
C MET A 94 5.80 17.05 -5.32
N SER A 95 6.63 16.95 -4.27
CA SER A 95 7.85 17.76 -4.14
C SER A 95 8.95 17.42 -5.15
N LYS A 96 8.78 16.33 -5.92
CA LYS A 96 9.74 15.91 -6.95
C LYS A 96 9.64 16.71 -8.25
N LEU A 97 8.62 17.54 -8.43
CA LEU A 97 8.47 18.37 -9.63
C LEU A 97 9.67 19.32 -9.81
N GLY A 98 9.99 19.62 -11.06
CA GLY A 98 10.98 20.61 -11.45
C GLY A 98 10.60 22.02 -11.03
N GLU A 99 11.50 22.99 -11.26
CA GLU A 99 11.24 24.40 -10.97
C GLU A 99 10.07 24.97 -11.79
N ASP A 100 9.79 24.37 -12.94
CA ASP A 100 8.69 24.67 -13.86
C ASP A 100 7.37 23.99 -13.46
N GLY A 101 7.38 23.15 -12.43
CA GLY A 101 6.22 22.36 -12.01
C GLY A 101 6.00 21.08 -12.83
N GLU A 102 6.92 20.72 -13.72
CA GLU A 102 6.83 19.53 -14.55
C GLU A 102 7.60 18.34 -13.97
N PRO A 103 7.20 17.08 -14.25
CA PRO A 103 7.93 15.91 -13.81
C PRO A 103 9.26 15.75 -14.55
N ILE A 104 10.31 15.41 -13.81
CA ILE A 104 11.63 15.07 -14.36
C ILE A 104 11.70 13.55 -14.50
N TYR A 105 11.90 13.03 -15.72
CA TYR A 105 11.95 11.59 -15.98
C TYR A 105 13.36 11.08 -16.29
N ARG A 106 13.61 9.83 -15.93
CA ARG A 106 14.70 9.00 -16.47
C ARG A 106 14.23 8.27 -17.73
N GLU A 107 15.16 7.73 -18.52
CA GLU A 107 14.90 6.97 -19.75
C GLU A 107 13.92 5.80 -19.59
N ASP A 108 13.84 5.19 -18.40
CA ASP A 108 12.90 4.10 -18.09
C ASP A 108 11.53 4.57 -17.58
N GLY A 109 11.24 5.88 -17.69
CA GLY A 109 9.98 6.47 -17.22
C GLY A 109 9.93 6.73 -15.71
N LYS A 110 11.01 6.47 -14.96
CA LYS A 110 11.04 6.74 -13.52
C LYS A 110 11.08 8.23 -13.23
N VAL A 111 10.19 8.70 -12.35
CA VAL A 111 10.20 10.08 -11.81
C VAL A 111 11.45 10.30 -10.94
N LEU A 112 12.25 11.30 -11.30
CA LEU A 112 13.44 11.77 -10.61
C LEU A 112 13.09 12.81 -9.54
N LYS A 113 14.05 13.15 -8.69
CA LYS A 113 13.87 14.12 -7.60
C LYS A 113 14.20 15.53 -8.10
N GLY A 114 13.20 16.42 -8.07
CA GLY A 114 13.38 17.85 -8.29
C GLY A 114 14.11 18.57 -7.13
N PRO A 115 14.41 19.86 -7.30
CA PRO A 115 15.21 20.64 -6.35
C PRO A 115 14.54 20.83 -4.99
N ASN A 116 13.20 20.81 -4.95
CA ASN A 116 12.41 20.97 -3.72
C ASN A 116 12.09 19.63 -3.03
N TYR A 117 12.71 18.54 -3.47
CA TYR A 117 12.42 17.22 -2.93
C TYR A 117 12.73 17.14 -1.43
N PHE A 118 11.77 16.61 -0.67
CA PHE A 118 11.99 16.15 0.69
C PHE A 118 11.59 14.68 0.84
N LYS A 119 12.27 13.95 1.74
CA LYS A 119 11.92 12.57 2.09
C LYS A 119 10.67 12.58 2.99
N PRO A 120 9.71 11.64 2.81
CA PRO A 120 8.53 11.60 3.68
C PRO A 120 8.93 11.34 5.13
N ASN A 121 8.40 12.12 6.07
CA ASN A 121 8.67 11.98 7.51
C ASN A 121 7.71 11.01 8.19
N ILE A 122 7.85 9.72 7.88
CA ILE A 122 6.98 8.67 8.45
C ILE A 122 7.18 8.52 9.96
N LYS A 123 8.38 8.80 10.47
CA LYS A 123 8.69 8.71 11.91
C LYS A 123 7.82 9.64 12.74
N GLU A 124 7.68 10.88 12.31
CA GLU A 124 6.81 11.87 12.98
C GLU A 124 5.35 11.40 13.04
N ILE A 125 4.83 10.78 11.98
CA ILE A 125 3.46 10.24 11.93
C ILE A 125 3.27 9.08 12.90
N LEU A 126 4.29 8.22 13.03
CA LEU A 126 4.28 7.08 13.94
C LEU A 126 4.61 7.46 15.39
N GLY A 127 5.20 8.64 15.62
CA GLY A 127 5.64 9.09 16.94
C GLY A 127 6.97 8.46 17.40
N GLU A 128 7.88 8.19 16.46
CA GLU A 128 9.19 7.55 16.66
C GLU A 128 10.40 8.46 16.42
#